data_AF-A0A8J8FBM0-F1
#
_entry.id   AF-A0A8J8FBM0-F1
#
_cell.length_a   1.000
_cell.length_b   1.000
_cell.length_c   1.000
_cell.angle_alpha   90.00
_cell.angle_beta   90.00
_cell.angle_gamma   90.00
#
_symmetry.space_group_name_H-M   'P 1'
#
loop_
_entity.id
_entity.type
_entity.pdbx_description
1 polymer ?
#
loop_
_entity_poly.entity_id
_entity_poly.type
_entity_poly.pdbx_seq_one_letter_code
_entity_poly.pdbx_strand_id
1 'polypeptide(L)'
;MEKVNTRDVEKAAIIKKTARICTVSDSLVQKVIRGDRDNEIVLSTFMILRDIDNSMVEAVKKMLPFDLPYKGVTQEKLNTKSIACSPITAN
;
A
#
# COMPACT_ATOMS: atom_id res chain seq x y z
N MET A 1 8.72 -23.51 -2.01
CA MET A 1 7.81 -22.38 -1.73
C MET A 1 8.65 -21.22 -1.23
N GLU A 2 9.02 -20.32 -2.13
CA GLU A 2 9.86 -19.16 -1.82
C GLU A 2 9.02 -18.15 -1.02
N LYS A 3 9.44 -17.84 0.21
CA LYS A 3 8.77 -16.83 1.04
C LYS A 3 9.12 -15.46 0.47
N VAL A 4 8.29 -14.95 -0.42
CA VAL A 4 8.42 -13.57 -0.90
C VAL A 4 8.19 -12.66 0.31
N ASN A 5 9.27 -12.10 0.83
CA ASN A 5 9.28 -11.24 2.00
C ASN A 5 8.88 -9.81 1.60
N THR A 6 7.70 -9.68 0.97
CA THR A 6 7.15 -8.38 0.59
C THR A 6 6.80 -7.66 1.88
N ARG A 7 7.56 -6.60 2.20
CA ARG A 7 7.24 -5.75 3.34
C ARG A 7 5.82 -5.22 3.14
N ASP A 8 4.95 -5.55 4.08
CA ASP A 8 3.55 -5.15 4.05
C ASP A 8 3.44 -3.66 4.43
N VAL A 9 3.61 -2.79 3.43
CA VAL A 9 3.71 -1.33 3.61
C VAL A 9 2.43 -0.74 4.16
N GLU A 10 1.28 -1.26 3.72
CA GLU A 10 -0.05 -0.83 4.17
C GLU A 10 -0.22 -1.11 5.67
N LYS A 11 0.09 -2.35 6.08
CA LYS A 11 0.07 -2.73 7.49
C LYS A 11 1.02 -1.86 8.33
N ALA A 12 2.22 -1.58 7.82
CA ALA A 12 3.18 -0.72 8.51
C ALA A 12 2.68 0.73 8.67
N ALA A 13 1.96 1.26 7.68
CA ALA A 13 1.36 2.59 7.73
C ALA A 13 0.24 2.66 8.79
N ILE A 14 -0.64 1.66 8.84
CA ILE A 14 -1.71 1.57 9.84
C ILE A 14 -1.11 1.50 11.25
N ILE A 15 -0.08 0.66 11.46
CA ILE A 15 0.61 0.54 12.76
C ILE A 15 1.14 1.89 13.25
N LYS A 16 1.82 2.65 12.37
CA LYS A 16 2.32 3.98 12.72
C LYS A 16 1.19 4.97 13.06
N LYS A 17 0.09 4.90 12.33
CA LYS A 17 -1.09 5.75 12.57
C LYS A 17 -1.74 5.42 13.91
N THR A 18 -1.91 4.13 14.24
CA THR A 18 -2.40 3.67 15.53
C THR A 18 -1.50 4.13 16.68
N ALA A 19 -0.18 3.94 16.54
CA ALA A 19 0.80 4.36 17.54
C ALA A 19 0.69 5.86 17.86
N ARG A 20 0.56 6.69 16.82
CA ARG A 20 0.37 8.14 16.95
C ARG A 20 -0.93 8.51 17.65
N ILE A 21 -2.04 7.85 17.31
CA ILE A 21 -3.37 8.14 17.90
C ILE A 21 -3.40 7.74 19.38
N CYS A 22 -2.91 6.55 19.71
CA CYS A 22 -2.92 6.04 21.08
C CYS A 22 -1.76 6.59 21.94
N THR A 23 -0.86 7.41 21.37
CA THR A 23 0.35 7.91 22.04
C THR A 23 1.21 6.79 22.63
N VAL A 24 1.44 5.74 21.85
CA VAL A 24 2.26 4.58 22.23
C VAL A 24 3.36 4.33 21.20
N SER A 25 4.31 3.46 21.53
CA SER A 25 5.35 3.06 20.57
C SER A 25 4.84 2.07 19.52
N ASP A 26 5.40 2.15 18.31
CA ASP A 26 5.14 1.17 17.23
C ASP A 26 5.38 -0.28 17.68
N SER A 27 6.39 -0.50 18.53
CA SER A 27 6.69 -1.82 19.08
C SER A 27 5.57 -2.35 19.99
N LEU A 28 4.94 -1.48 20.79
CA LEU A 28 3.80 -1.88 21.61
C LEU A 28 2.63 -2.31 20.73
N VAL A 29 2.31 -1.52 19.70
CA VAL A 29 1.24 -1.84 18.75
C VAL A 29 1.49 -3.19 18.07
N GLN A 30 2.73 -3.45 17.63
CA GLN A 30 3.09 -4.74 17.04
C GLN A 30 2.92 -5.92 18.01
N LYS A 31 3.30 -5.75 19.28
CA LYS A 31 3.11 -6.78 20.32
C LYS A 31 1.63 -7.04 20.59
N VAL A 32 0.81 -6.00 20.62
CA VAL A 32 -0.65 -6.12 20.77
C VAL A 32 -1.27 -6.86 19.59
N ILE A 33 -0.89 -6.52 18.35
CA ILE A 33 -1.39 -7.19 17.14
C ILE A 33 -0.95 -8.67 17.08
N ARG A 34 0.23 -8.99 17.62
CA ARG A 34 0.73 -10.38 17.71
C ARG A 34 0.08 -11.20 18.82
N GLY A 35 -0.64 -10.56 19.75
CA GLY A 35 -1.19 -11.21 20.94
C GLY A 35 -0.19 -11.37 22.09
N ASP A 36 0.99 -10.74 22.02
CA ASP A 36 2.00 -10.79 23.08
C ASP A 36 1.61 -9.89 24.29
N ARG A 37 0.67 -8.96 24.09
CA ARG A 37 0.17 -8.03 25.10
C ARG A 37 -1.29 -7.70 24.85
N ASP A 38 -2.04 -7.55 25.93
CA ASP A 38 -3.43 -7.11 25.85
C ASP A 38 -3.54 -5.61 26.09
N ASN A 39 -4.05 -4.91 25.07
CA ASN A 39 -4.46 -3.52 25.17
C ASN A 39 -5.62 -3.27 24.20
N GLU A 40 -6.83 -3.30 24.76
CA GLU A 40 -8.08 -3.23 23.99
C GLU A 40 -8.22 -1.90 23.22
N ILE A 41 -7.72 -0.80 23.78
CA ILE A 41 -7.76 0.51 23.11
C ILE A 41 -6.89 0.51 21.86
N VAL A 42 -5.68 -0.05 21.95
CA VAL A 42 -4.76 -0.14 20.80
C VAL A 42 -5.32 -1.09 19.74
N LEU A 43 -5.87 -2.23 20.16
CA LEU A 43 -6.44 -3.22 19.25
C LEU A 43 -7.67 -2.68 18.52
N SER A 44 -8.62 -2.09 19.25
CA SER A 44 -9.83 -1.49 18.66
C SER A 44 -9.49 -0.35 17.70
N THR A 45 -8.55 0.53 18.08
CA THR A 45 -8.10 1.62 17.20
C THR A 45 -7.47 1.08 15.91
N PHE A 46 -6.65 0.03 16.00
CA PHE A 46 -6.07 -0.62 14.83
C PHE A 46 -7.15 -1.22 13.91
N MET A 47 -8.16 -1.89 14.48
CA MET A 47 -9.27 -2.48 13.71
C MET A 47 -10.09 -1.41 12.99
N ILE A 48 -10.45 -0.34 13.68
CA ILE A 48 -11.22 0.78 13.09
C ILE A 48 -10.48 1.38 11.89
N LEU A 49 -9.18 1.66 12.03
CA LEU A 49 -8.39 2.24 10.93
C LEU A 49 -8.31 1.30 9.72
N ARG A 50 -8.14 -0.01 9.97
CA ARG A 50 -8.12 -1.01 8.92
C ARG A 50 -9.46 -1.09 8.18
N ASP A 51 -10.56 -1.04 8.91
CA ASP A 51 -11.91 -1.11 8.33
C ASP A 51 -12.24 0.15 7.53
N ILE A 52 -11.82 1.33 7.99
CA ILE A 52 -11.93 2.58 7.24
C ILE A 52 -11.17 2.47 5.92
N ASP A 53 -9.90 2.06 5.95
CA ASP A 53 -9.07 1.96 4.74
C ASP A 53 -9.71 0.99 3.72
N ASN A 54 -10.22 -0.16 4.19
CA ASN A 54 -10.94 -1.11 3.33
C ASN A 54 -12.22 -0.49 2.73
N SER A 55 -13.03 0.19 3.54
CA SER A 55 -14.27 0.82 3.09
C SER A 55 -14.00 1.92 2.06
N MET A 56 -12.92 2.68 2.21
CA MET A 56 -12.51 3.71 1.27
C MET A 56 -12.09 3.09 -0.06
N VAL A 57 -11.31 2.00 -0.03
CA VAL A 57 -10.93 1.27 -1.25
C VAL A 57 -12.16 0.73 -1.97
N GLU A 58 -13.13 0.18 -1.24
CA GLU A 58 -14.39 -0.29 -1.84
C GLU A 58 -15.22 0.85 -2.42
N ALA A 59 -15.33 1.98 -1.73
CA ALA A 59 -16.04 3.14 -2.22
C ALA A 59 -15.41 3.69 -3.50
N VAL A 60 -14.08 3.78 -3.54
CA VAL A 60 -13.32 4.19 -4.73
C VAL A 60 -13.54 3.19 -5.88
N LYS A 61 -13.49 1.89 -5.61
CA LYS A 61 -13.79 0.84 -6.62
C LYS A 61 -15.21 0.95 -7.18
N LYS A 62 -16.20 1.31 -6.35
CA LYS A 62 -17.59 1.50 -6.80
C LYS A 62 -17.76 2.80 -7.61
N MET A 63 -17.02 3.85 -7.26
CA MET A 63 -17.10 5.15 -7.93
C MET A 63 -16.35 5.18 -9.27
N LEU A 64 -15.27 4.42 -9.39
CA LEU A 64 -14.49 4.30 -10.61
C LEU A 64 -14.84 2.97 -11.29
N PRO A 65 -15.67 2.97 -12.35
CA PRO A 65 -15.88 1.77 -13.15
C PRO A 65 -14.58 1.47 -13.91
N PHE A 66 -13.69 0.71 -13.28
CA PHE A 66 -12.48 0.18 -13.93
C PHE A 66 -12.80 -0.95 -14.92
N ASP A 67 -14.08 -1.17 -15.26
CA ASP A 67 -14.53 -1.91 -16.45
C ASP A 67 -14.21 -1.17 -17.77
N LEU A 68 -13.21 -0.30 -17.79
CA LEU A 68 -12.57 0.05 -19.04
C LEU A 68 -11.75 -1.17 -19.46
N PRO A 69 -12.02 -1.77 -20.63
CA PRO A 69 -11.18 -2.83 -21.14
C PRO A 69 -9.79 -2.21 -21.35
N TYR A 70 -8.84 -2.52 -20.47
CA TYR A 70 -7.43 -2.33 -20.74
C TYR A 70 -7.05 -3.30 -21.88
N LYS A 71 -7.49 -2.99 -23.11
CA LYS A 71 -6.88 -3.51 -24.32
C LYS A 71 -5.53 -2.81 -24.46
N GLY A 72 -4.52 -3.44 -23.88
CA GLY A 72 -3.13 -3.30 -24.32
C GLY A 72 -2.35 -2.14 -23.74
N VAL A 73 -1.83 -2.32 -22.53
CA VAL A 73 -0.46 -1.87 -22.23
C VAL A 73 0.26 -3.02 -21.53
N THR A 74 0.67 -4.02 -22.32
CA THR A 74 1.78 -4.88 -21.97
C THR A 74 3.04 -4.00 -21.88
N GLN A 75 3.94 -4.31 -20.95
CA GLN A 75 5.16 -3.55 -20.67
C GLN A 75 6.12 -3.36 -21.87
N GLU A 76 5.81 -3.94 -23.03
CA GLU A 76 6.59 -3.80 -24.27
C GLU A 76 6.59 -2.37 -24.85
N LYS A 77 5.62 -1.51 -24.49
CA LYS A 77 5.55 -0.12 -25.01
C LYS A 77 6.34 0.93 -24.21
N LEU A 78 7.06 0.54 -23.15
CA LEU A 78 7.96 1.45 -22.42
C LEU A 78 9.42 1.40 -22.93
N ASN A 79 9.79 0.39 -23.74
CA ASN A 79 11.17 0.24 -24.22
C ASN A 79 11.50 1.10 -25.46
N THR A 80 10.54 1.44 -26.33
CA THR A 80 10.87 2.13 -27.60
C THR A 80 10.97 3.65 -27.53
N LYS A 81 10.88 4.27 -26.34
CA LYS A 81 11.09 5.73 -26.18
C LYS A 81 12.52 6.14 -25.78
N SER A 82 13.49 5.22 -25.77
CA SER A 82 14.90 5.56 -25.48
C SER A 82 15.79 5.69 -26.72
N ILE A 83 15.27 5.47 -27.94
CA ILE A 83 16.06 5.61 -29.17
C ILE A 83 15.40 6.62 -30.11
N ALA A 84 15.45 7.89 -29.70
CA ALA A 84 15.31 9.03 -30.61
C ALA A 84 16.22 10.16 -30.12
N CYS A 85 17.49 9.86 -29.86
CA CYS A 85 18.54 10.85 -29.93
C CYS A 85 19.22 10.67 -31.29
N SER A 86 18.72 11.37 -32.31
CA SER A 86 19.40 11.44 -33.60
C SER A 86 20.79 12.05 -33.37
N PRO A 87 21.88 11.51 -33.93
CA PRO A 87 23.19 12.11 -33.81
C PRO A 87 23.19 13.49 -34.49
N ILE A 88 23.59 14.52 -33.74
CA ILE A 88 23.95 15.82 -34.31
C ILE A 88 25.09 15.58 -35.28
N THR A 89 24.82 15.68 -36.58
CA THR A 89 25.87 15.67 -37.60
C THR A 89 26.46 17.08 -37.62
N ALA A 90 27.69 17.21 -37.13
CA ALA A 90 28.48 18.42 -37.28
C ALA A 90 28.96 18.53 -38.73
N ASN A 91 28.61 19.63 -39.40
CA ASN A 91 29.23 20.07 -40.65
C ASN A 91 30.14 21.25 -40.33
#